data_AF-A0A9X7XNN1-F1
#
_entry.id   AF-A0A9X7XNN1-F1
#
_cell.length_a   1.000
_cell.length_b   1.000
_cell.length_c   1.000
_cell.angle_alpha   90.00
_cell.angle_beta   90.00
_cell.angle_gamma   90.00
#
_symmetry.space_group_name_H-M   'P 1'
#
loop_
_entity.id
_entity.type
_entity.pdbx_description
1 polymer ?
#
loop_
_entity_poly.entity_id
_entity_poly.type
_entity_poly.pdbx_seq_one_letter_code
_entity_poly.pdbx_strand_id
1 'polypeptide(L)'
;MMKKLLIFCANSIIAIWFFLLWCNMMLLSSDIPINISYDEMKSSTLTILVSTAITIFYVKLTPDNKLYYFLIFPTLLWGFSMTQSLIYNYHQYDTIIAITGFICSALIFFVLFFDARRTSMSPKILS
;
A
#
# COMPACT_ATOMS: atom_id res chain seq x y z
N MET A 1 25.23 -2.16 12.01
CA MET A 1 24.95 -2.85 10.72
C MET A 1 23.64 -3.64 10.75
N MET A 2 23.43 -4.49 11.77
CA MET A 2 22.25 -5.35 11.92
C MET A 2 20.89 -4.60 11.91
N LYS A 3 20.76 -3.46 12.60
CA LYS A 3 19.52 -2.65 12.60
C LYS A 3 19.11 -2.17 11.19
N LYS A 4 20.08 -1.72 10.38
CA LYS A 4 19.81 -1.25 9.01
C LYS A 4 19.36 -2.40 8.10
N LEU A 5 19.98 -3.58 8.27
CA LEU A 5 19.58 -4.79 7.56
C LEU A 5 18.15 -5.21 7.93
N LEU A 6 17.81 -5.21 9.21
CA LEU A 6 16.45 -5.53 9.68
C LEU A 6 15.39 -4.60 9.10
N ILE A 7 15.66 -3.29 9.06
CA ILE A 7 14.76 -2.29 8.45
C ILE A 7 14.62 -2.57 6.94
N PHE A 8 15.71 -2.85 6.25
CA PHE A 8 15.69 -3.21 4.83
C PHE A 8 14.83 -4.46 4.56
N CYS A 9 15.01 -5.52 5.37
CA CYS A 9 14.22 -6.74 5.27
C CYS A 9 12.73 -6.47 5.54
N ALA A 10 12.41 -5.72 6.60
CA ALA A 10 11.03 -5.35 6.92
C ALA A 10 10.37 -4.56 5.79
N ASN A 11 11.08 -3.58 5.22
CA ASN A 11 10.59 -2.81 4.07
C ASN A 11 10.32 -3.69 2.85
N SER A 12 11.23 -4.62 2.57
CA SER A 12 11.08 -5.57 1.46
C SER A 12 9.86 -6.47 1.66
N ILE A 13 9.67 -7.00 2.88
CA ILE A 13 8.51 -7.83 3.23
C ILE A 13 7.21 -7.05 3.04
N ILE A 14 7.15 -5.81 3.52
CA ILE A 14 5.97 -4.95 3.35
C ILE A 14 5.67 -4.73 1.86
N ALA A 15 6.67 -4.39 1.05
CA ALA A 15 6.45 -4.17 -0.37
C ALA A 15 6.00 -5.43 -1.11
N ILE A 16 6.61 -6.58 -0.82
CA ILE A 16 6.18 -7.89 -1.34
C ILE A 16 4.74 -8.16 -0.93
N TRP A 17 4.36 -7.89 0.32
CA TRP A 17 3.00 -8.08 0.79
C TRP A 17 2.00 -7.21 0.00
N PHE A 18 2.27 -5.92 -0.20
CA PHE A 18 1.41 -5.05 -1.00
C PHE A 18 1.33 -5.46 -2.47
N PHE A 19 2.41 -6.00 -3.02
CA PHE A 19 2.40 -6.60 -4.36
C PHE A 19 1.53 -7.86 -4.41
N LEU A 20 1.60 -8.73 -3.40
CA LEU A 20 0.77 -9.94 -3.32
C LEU A 20 -0.72 -9.59 -3.16
N LEU A 21 -1.06 -8.55 -2.40
CA LEU A 21 -2.44 -8.05 -2.32
C LEU A 21 -2.96 -7.60 -3.69
N TRP A 22 -2.11 -6.94 -4.48
CA TRP A 22 -2.46 -6.56 -5.84
C TRP A 22 -2.63 -7.78 -6.76
N CYS A 23 -1.71 -8.76 -6.70
CA CYS A 23 -1.84 -10.00 -7.44
C CYS A 23 -3.14 -10.75 -7.09
N ASN A 24 -3.52 -10.78 -5.81
CA ASN A 24 -4.76 -11.41 -5.38
C ASN A 24 -5.98 -10.71 -5.99
N MET A 25 -6.00 -9.37 -6.04
CA MET A 25 -7.05 -8.63 -6.75
C MET A 25 -7.11 -9.05 -8.23
N MET A 26 -5.97 -9.10 -8.92
CA MET A 26 -5.92 -9.49 -10.34
C MET A 26 -6.43 -10.92 -10.58
N LEU A 27 -6.22 -11.84 -9.64
CA LEU A 27 -6.78 -13.19 -9.71
C LEU A 27 -8.30 -13.18 -9.54
N LEU A 28 -8.81 -12.43 -8.56
CA LEU A 28 -10.26 -12.28 -8.34
C LEU A 28 -10.99 -11.65 -9.54
N SER A 29 -10.32 -10.76 -10.27
CA SER A 29 -10.87 -10.12 -11.46
C SER A 29 -10.51 -10.81 -12.78
N SER A 30 -9.88 -11.99 -12.74
CA SER A 30 -9.44 -12.71 -13.94
C SER A 30 -10.56 -13.50 -14.64
N ASP A 31 -11.64 -13.84 -13.94
CA ASP A 31 -12.76 -14.57 -14.52
C ASP A 31 -13.57 -13.67 -15.46
N ILE A 32 -13.99 -14.21 -16.61
CA ILE A 32 -14.89 -13.53 -17.56
C ILE A 32 -16.20 -14.34 -17.68
N PRO A 33 -17.37 -13.77 -17.34
CA PRO A 33 -17.56 -12.43 -16.76
C PRO A 33 -17.04 -12.34 -15.33
N ILE A 34 -16.54 -11.16 -14.94
CA ILE A 34 -16.02 -10.89 -13.59
C ILE A 34 -17.15 -11.12 -12.59
N ASN A 35 -16.97 -12.12 -11.72
CA ASN A 35 -17.97 -12.52 -10.73
C ASN A 35 -17.39 -12.42 -9.32
N ILE A 36 -16.95 -11.22 -8.94
CA ILE A 36 -16.52 -10.95 -7.57
C ILE A 36 -17.76 -10.87 -6.69
N SER A 37 -17.81 -11.67 -5.63
CA SER A 37 -18.86 -11.62 -4.62
C SER A 37 -18.66 -10.46 -3.63
N TYR A 38 -19.72 -10.08 -2.94
CA TYR A 38 -19.64 -9.04 -1.90
C TYR A 38 -18.68 -9.43 -0.77
N ASP A 39 -18.64 -10.71 -0.39
CA ASP A 39 -17.79 -11.19 0.70
C ASP A 39 -16.30 -11.17 0.30
N GLU A 40 -15.96 -11.51 -0.94
CA GLU A 40 -14.59 -11.40 -1.47
C GLU A 40 -14.12 -9.95 -1.51
N MET A 41 -15.00 -9.04 -1.96
CA MET A 41 -14.73 -7.60 -1.95
C MET A 41 -14.51 -7.09 -0.54
N LYS A 42 -15.40 -7.43 0.40
CA LYS A 42 -15.30 -7.03 1.80
C LYS A 42 -14.03 -7.54 2.44
N SER A 43 -13.71 -8.82 2.24
CA SER A 43 -12.50 -9.47 2.78
C SER A 43 -11.22 -8.82 2.23
N SER A 44 -11.16 -8.58 0.92
CA SER A 44 -10.01 -7.94 0.27
C SER A 44 -9.82 -6.50 0.75
N THR A 45 -10.91 -5.72 0.79
CA THR A 45 -10.91 -4.33 1.27
C THR A 45 -10.45 -4.25 2.73
N LEU A 46 -10.99 -5.11 3.61
CA LEU A 46 -10.59 -5.15 5.01
C LEU A 46 -9.11 -5.52 5.17
N THR A 47 -8.63 -6.49 4.38
CA THR A 47 -7.22 -6.90 4.40
C THR A 47 -6.29 -5.76 4.00
N ILE A 48 -6.64 -4.99 2.96
CA ILE A 48 -5.89 -3.81 2.53
C ILE A 48 -5.87 -2.75 3.65
N LEU A 49 -7.02 -2.46 4.28
CA LEU A 49 -7.11 -1.48 5.35
C LEU A 49 -6.27 -1.86 6.57
N VAL A 50 -6.36 -3.12 7.03
CA VAL A 50 -5.57 -3.63 8.15
C VAL A 50 -4.07 -3.60 7.84
N SER A 51 -3.68 -4.05 6.64
CA SER A 51 -2.28 -4.01 6.19
C SER A 51 -1.72 -2.58 6.17
N THR A 52 -2.56 -1.62 5.76
CA THR A 52 -2.22 -0.20 5.73
C THR A 52 -2.04 0.36 7.13
N ALA A 53 -2.95 0.05 8.06
CA ALA A 53 -2.85 0.48 9.45
C ALA A 53 -1.55 -0.04 10.12
N ILE A 54 -1.24 -1.34 9.92
CA ILE A 54 0.00 -1.96 10.41
C ILE A 54 1.23 -1.26 9.82
N THR A 55 1.21 -0.96 8.53
CA THR A 55 2.33 -0.30 7.85
C THR A 55 2.53 1.13 8.33
N ILE A 56 1.45 1.89 8.52
CA ILE A 56 1.50 3.24 9.09
C ILE A 56 2.09 3.22 10.51
N PHE A 57 1.67 2.25 11.33
CA PHE A 57 2.23 2.07 12.67
C PHE A 57 3.73 1.76 12.61
N TYR A 58 4.14 0.85 11.73
CA TYR A 58 5.55 0.53 11.49
C TYR A 58 6.38 1.74 11.06
N VAL A 59 5.88 2.56 10.15
CA VAL A 59 6.55 3.81 9.70
C VAL A 59 6.76 4.75 10.88
N LYS A 60 5.73 4.97 11.71
CA LYS A 60 5.83 5.85 12.90
C LYS A 60 6.83 5.34 13.94
N LEU A 61 7.01 4.02 14.06
CA LEU A 61 7.99 3.42 14.97
C LEU A 61 9.42 3.40 14.42
N THR A 62 9.60 3.65 13.13
CA THR A 62 10.89 3.53 12.44
C THR A 62 11.25 4.86 11.77
N PRO A 63 11.86 5.81 12.50
CA PRO A 63 12.26 7.10 11.94
C PRO A 63 13.28 6.94 10.81
N ASP A 64 13.24 7.86 9.84
CA ASP A 64 14.11 7.85 8.64
C ASP A 64 13.98 6.57 7.79
N ASN A 65 12.78 5.96 7.83
CA ASN A 65 12.49 4.80 7.00
C ASN A 65 12.36 5.19 5.52
N LYS A 66 13.11 4.48 4.67
CA LYS A 66 13.11 4.63 3.21
C LYS A 66 12.17 3.66 2.48
N LEU A 67 11.08 3.25 3.13
CA LEU A 67 10.07 2.32 2.60
C LEU A 67 9.48 2.79 1.25
N TYR A 68 9.45 4.10 1.00
CA TYR A 68 8.95 4.70 -0.24
C TYR A 68 9.64 4.14 -1.50
N TYR A 69 10.93 3.78 -1.45
CA TYR A 69 11.62 3.18 -2.60
C TYR A 69 11.06 1.81 -2.99
N PHE A 70 10.50 1.07 -2.04
CA PHE A 70 9.97 -0.26 -2.27
C PHE A 70 8.47 -0.22 -2.61
N LEU A 71 7.71 0.67 -1.96
CA LEU A 71 6.27 0.79 -2.18
C LEU A 71 5.88 1.47 -3.48
N ILE A 72 6.80 2.17 -4.16
CA ILE A 72 6.47 2.91 -5.39
C ILE A 72 5.92 1.98 -6.47
N PHE A 73 6.51 0.79 -6.62
CA PHE A 73 6.08 -0.18 -7.62
C PHE A 73 4.66 -0.70 -7.36
N PRO A 74 4.33 -1.28 -6.19
CA PRO A 74 2.96 -1.72 -5.93
C PRO A 74 1.94 -0.57 -5.95
N THR A 75 2.30 0.64 -5.51
CA THR A 75 1.40 1.81 -5.60
C THR A 75 1.05 2.17 -7.04
N LEU A 76 2.02 2.14 -7.95
CA LEU A 76 1.75 2.39 -9.38
C LEU A 76 0.83 1.32 -9.97
N LEU A 77 1.03 0.05 -9.61
CA LEU A 77 0.15 -1.04 -10.05
C LEU A 77 -1.30 -0.81 -9.60
N TRP A 78 -1.52 -0.44 -8.34
CA TRP A 78 -2.84 -0.08 -7.84
C TRP A 78 -3.44 1.13 -8.57
N GLY A 79 -2.63 2.15 -8.88
CA GLY A 79 -3.06 3.33 -9.63
C GLY A 79 -3.47 2.99 -11.07
N PHE A 80 -2.73 2.10 -11.74
CA PHE A 80 -3.10 1.60 -13.07
C PHE A 80 -4.39 0.81 -13.02
N SER A 81 -4.54 -0.13 -12.08
CA SER A 81 -5.79 -0.89 -11.91
C SER A 81 -6.98 0.02 -11.66
N MET A 82 -6.86 0.99 -10.74
CA MET A 82 -7.91 1.98 -10.49
C MET A 82 -8.31 2.73 -11.76
N THR A 83 -7.33 3.19 -12.53
CA THR A 83 -7.58 3.94 -13.77
C THR A 83 -8.29 3.08 -14.81
N GLN A 84 -7.87 1.82 -14.98
CA GLN A 84 -8.52 0.87 -15.89
C GLN A 84 -9.97 0.60 -15.47
N SER A 85 -10.21 0.28 -14.19
CA SER A 85 -11.56 -0.03 -13.71
C SER A 85 -12.53 1.15 -13.88
N LEU A 86 -12.04 2.40 -13.73
CA LEU A 86 -12.82 3.61 -13.97
C LEU A 86 -13.09 3.89 -15.46
N ILE A 87 -12.10 3.69 -16.34
CA ILE A 87 -12.26 3.94 -17.79
C ILE A 87 -13.18 2.91 -18.43
N TYR A 88 -13.01 1.64 -18.07
CA TYR A 88 -13.72 0.53 -18.71
C TYR A 88 -14.98 0.10 -17.96
N ASN A 89 -15.39 0.84 -16.91
CA ASN A 89 -16.55 0.53 -16.07
C ASN A 89 -16.59 -0.94 -15.65
N TYR A 90 -15.48 -1.43 -15.09
CA TYR A 90 -15.40 -2.79 -14.57
C TYR A 90 -16.40 -3.02 -13.43
N HIS A 91 -16.58 -4.30 -13.07
CA HIS A 91 -17.50 -4.69 -12.01
C HIS A 91 -17.29 -3.82 -10.76
N GLN A 92 -18.38 -3.29 -10.21
CA GLN A 92 -18.35 -2.32 -9.11
C GLN A 92 -17.44 -2.73 -7.93
N TYR A 93 -17.39 -4.03 -7.62
CA TYR A 93 -16.59 -4.55 -6.54
C TYR A 93 -15.09 -4.58 -6.86
N ASP A 94 -14.72 -4.85 -8.12
CA ASP A 94 -13.33 -4.71 -8.58
C ASP A 94 -12.87 -3.25 -8.43
N THR A 95 -13.70 -2.32 -8.91
CA THR A 95 -13.44 -0.88 -8.84
C THR A 95 -13.26 -0.40 -7.40
N ILE A 96 -14.07 -0.86 -6.45
CA ILE A 96 -13.94 -0.52 -5.02
C ILE A 96 -12.60 -1.01 -4.46
N ILE A 97 -12.21 -2.26 -4.76
CA ILE A 97 -10.93 -2.82 -4.28
C ILE A 97 -9.76 -2.02 -4.87
N ALA A 98 -9.81 -1.72 -6.17
CA ALA A 98 -8.76 -0.97 -6.87
C ALA A 98 -8.55 0.44 -6.31
N ILE A 99 -9.66 1.19 -6.13
CA ILE A 99 -9.63 2.52 -5.51
C ILE A 99 -9.08 2.44 -4.09
N THR A 100 -9.54 1.47 -3.30
CA THR A 100 -9.08 1.30 -1.91
C THR A 100 -7.58 1.03 -1.86
N GLY A 101 -7.09 0.09 -2.68
CA GLY A 101 -5.66 -0.23 -2.75
C GLY A 101 -4.81 0.99 -3.12
N PHE A 102 -5.25 1.78 -4.10
CA PHE A 102 -4.54 3.00 -4.49
C PHE A 102 -4.52 4.04 -3.36
N ILE A 103 -5.69 4.39 -2.80
CA ILE A 103 -5.81 5.38 -1.71
C ILE A 103 -4.96 4.98 -0.51
N CYS A 104 -5.05 3.72 -0.07
CA CYS A 104 -4.30 3.19 1.06
C CYS A 104 -2.78 3.26 0.83
N SER A 105 -2.34 2.91 -0.38
CA SER A 105 -0.92 2.97 -0.70
C SER A 105 -0.42 4.42 -0.78
N ALA A 106 -1.20 5.35 -1.36
CA ALA A 106 -0.90 6.77 -1.37
C ALA A 106 -0.88 7.37 0.05
N LEU A 107 -1.76 6.93 0.95
CA LEU A 107 -1.77 7.35 2.34
C LEU A 107 -0.45 7.00 3.05
N ILE A 108 0.12 5.82 2.80
CA ILE A 108 1.42 5.42 3.36
C ILE A 108 2.53 6.37 2.85
N PHE A 109 2.50 6.75 1.56
CA PHE A 109 3.43 7.74 1.02
C PHE A 109 3.32 9.10 1.72
N PHE A 110 2.10 9.60 1.95
CA PHE A 110 1.91 10.83 2.69
C PHE A 110 2.47 10.74 4.11
N VAL A 111 2.20 9.65 4.83
CA VAL A 111 2.74 9.44 6.18
C VAL A 111 4.28 9.41 6.17
N LEU A 112 4.89 8.69 5.23
CA LEU A 112 6.35 8.65 5.07
C LEU A 112 6.94 10.04 4.81
N PHE A 113 6.30 10.83 3.95
CA PHE A 113 6.74 12.19 3.64
C PHE A 113 6.68 13.10 4.87
N PHE A 114 5.57 13.07 5.63
CA PHE A 114 5.44 13.87 6.85
C PHE A 114 6.40 13.43 7.96
N ASP A 115 6.64 12.13 8.10
CA ASP A 115 7.60 11.61 9.08
C ASP A 115 9.04 12.04 8.75
N ALA A 116 9.46 11.91 7.49
CA ALA A 116 10.77 12.36 7.02
C ALA A 116 10.97 13.87 7.22
N ARG A 117 9.93 14.68 7.00
CA ARG A 117 9.97 16.13 7.25
C ARG A 117 10.09 16.46 8.74
N ARG A 118 9.44 15.68 9.61
CA ARG A 118 9.53 15.87 11.06
C ARG A 118 10.94 15.56 11.56
N THR A 119 11.53 14.45 11.13
CA THR A 119 12.88 14.06 11.54
C THR A 119 13.95 15.03 11.02
N SER A 120 13.78 15.61 9.82
CA SER A 120 14.72 16.61 9.28
C SER A 120 14.68 17.96 9.98
N MET A 121 13.57 18.34 10.63
CA MET A 121 13.45 19.59 11.39
C MET A 121 13.87 19.46 12.87
N SER A 122 13.89 18.25 13.42
CA SER A 122 14.31 17.98 14.79
C SER A 122 15.79 18.20 15.17
N PRO A 123 16.80 18.25 14.27
CA PRO A 123 18.20 18.34 14.70
C PRO A 123 18.62 19.74 15.19
N LYS A 124 17.77 20.77 15.09
CA LYS A 124 18.12 22.16 15.44
C LYS A 124 17.80 22.61 16.86
N ILE A 125 17.18 21.76 17.70
CA ILE A 125 16.76 22.16 19.06
C ILE A 125 17.81 21.73 20.12
N LEU A 126 18.84 20.98 19.72
CA LEU A 126 19.86 20.41 20.63
C LEU A 126 21.30 20.74 20.23
N SER A 127 21.52 21.76 19.40
CA SER A 127 22.86 22.30 19.10
C SER A 127 23.03 23.68 19.73
#